data_AF-A0A1L3J188-F1
#
_entry.id   AF-A0A1L3J188-F1
#
_cell.length_a   1.000
_cell.length_b   1.000
_cell.length_c   1.000
_cell.angle_alpha   90.00
_cell.angle_beta   90.00
_cell.angle_gamma   90.00
#
_symmetry.space_group_name_H-M   'P 1'
#
loop_
_entity.id
_entity.type
_entity.pdbx_description
1 polymer ?
#
loop_
_entity_poly.entity_id
_entity_poly.type
_entity_poly.pdbx_seq_one_letter_code
_entity_poly.pdbx_strand_id
1 'polypeptide(L)'
;MKDGIITIPEGAPFYGEVLLPLDDFPTADENGNISYERTFKLGENGNPTKEELANIEKRVIVLHGLNNDGSYVATIPVACGEFSIF
;
A
#
# COMPACT_ATOMS: atom_id res chain seq x y z
N MET A 1 -1.69 -17.64 -24.55
CA MET A 1 -0.40 -16.92 -24.73
C MET A 1 -0.62 -16.00 -25.94
N LYS A 2 -0.93 -14.71 -25.73
CA LYS A 2 -1.36 -13.79 -26.79
C LYS A 2 -0.77 -12.40 -26.52
N ASP A 3 0.00 -11.92 -27.49
CA ASP A 3 0.62 -10.60 -27.70
C ASP A 3 1.78 -10.07 -26.83
N GLY A 4 2.10 -10.62 -25.66
CA GLY A 4 3.33 -10.20 -24.95
C GLY A 4 3.38 -8.72 -24.52
N ILE A 5 2.27 -8.00 -24.67
CA ILE A 5 2.06 -6.65 -24.17
C ILE A 5 1.44 -6.76 -22.78
N ILE A 6 2.19 -6.35 -21.75
CA ILE A 6 1.63 -6.11 -20.42
C ILE A 6 0.81 -4.83 -20.54
N THR A 7 -0.52 -4.99 -20.67
CA THR A 7 -1.45 -3.86 -20.58
C THR A 7 -1.69 -3.59 -19.11
N ILE A 8 -0.89 -2.71 -18.52
CA ILE A 8 -1.21 -2.10 -17.23
C ILE A 8 -2.30 -1.06 -17.49
N PRO A 9 -3.42 -1.06 -16.76
CA PRO A 9 -4.34 0.07 -16.76
C PRO A 9 -3.52 1.34 -16.49
N GLU A 10 -3.65 2.38 -17.31
CA GLU A 10 -2.97 3.65 -17.01
C GLU A 10 -3.38 4.11 -15.60
N GLY A 11 -2.40 4.31 -14.74
CA GLY A 11 -2.62 4.65 -13.32
C GLY A 11 -2.71 3.45 -12.37
N ALA A 12 -2.66 2.21 -12.86
CA ALA A 12 -2.49 1.05 -11.99
C ALA A 12 -1.10 1.10 -11.34
N PRO A 13 -1.02 0.90 -10.03
CA PRO A 13 0.25 0.99 -9.35
C PRO A 13 1.22 -0.11 -9.81
N PHE A 14 2.46 0.28 -10.07
CA PHE A 14 3.54 -0.66 -10.48
C PHE A 14 3.81 -1.75 -9.42
N TYR A 15 3.40 -1.51 -8.17
CA TYR A 15 3.54 -2.44 -7.04
C TYR A 15 2.45 -3.52 -6.96
N GLY A 16 1.53 -3.58 -7.92
CA GLY A 16 0.49 -4.61 -7.97
C GLY A 16 -0.69 -4.33 -7.03
N GLU A 17 -1.48 -5.36 -6.74
CA GLU A 17 -2.67 -5.25 -5.89
C GLU A 17 -2.30 -5.03 -4.41
N VAL A 18 -3.20 -4.37 -3.67
CA VAL A 18 -3.05 -4.16 -2.23
C VAL A 18 -3.30 -5.48 -1.51
N LEU A 19 -2.25 -6.05 -0.91
CA LEU A 19 -2.33 -7.29 -0.14
C LEU A 19 -2.95 -7.09 1.26
N LEU A 20 -2.74 -5.91 1.84
CA LEU A 20 -3.22 -5.59 3.18
C LEU A 20 -3.59 -4.11 3.23
N PRO A 21 -4.89 -3.76 3.22
CA PRO A 21 -5.31 -2.39 3.46
C PRO A 21 -5.01 -2.02 4.91
N LEU A 22 -4.46 -0.83 5.10
CA LEU A 22 -4.49 -0.19 6.41
C LEU A 22 -5.88 0.43 6.57
N ASP A 23 -6.42 0.34 7.78
CA ASP A 23 -7.75 0.87 8.10
C ASP A 23 -7.58 1.85 9.27
N ASP A 24 -8.49 2.80 9.47
CA ASP A 24 -8.35 3.86 10.49
C ASP A 24 -7.01 4.63 10.34
N PHE A 25 -6.86 5.33 9.21
CA PHE A 25 -5.63 6.08 8.92
C PHE A 25 -5.46 7.28 9.87
N PRO A 26 -4.30 7.42 10.52
CA PRO A 26 -4.02 8.60 11.32
C PRO A 26 -3.90 9.83 10.42
N THR A 27 -4.37 10.97 10.93
CA THR A 27 -4.12 12.26 10.28
C THR A 27 -2.72 12.73 10.64
N ALA A 28 -2.02 13.33 9.68
CA ALA A 28 -0.70 13.90 9.92
C ALA A 28 -0.75 14.97 11.02
N ASP A 29 0.30 15.04 11.84
CA ASP A 29 0.47 16.11 12.82
C ASP A 29 0.74 17.47 12.15
N GLU A 30 0.88 18.52 12.95
CA GLU A 30 1.16 19.89 12.47
C GLU A 30 2.47 20.02 11.67
N ASN A 31 3.37 19.03 11.79
CA ASN A 31 4.64 18.96 11.06
C ASN A 31 4.58 18.02 9.85
N GLY A 32 3.43 17.42 9.56
CA GLY A 32 3.24 16.48 8.45
C GLY A 32 3.68 15.04 8.77
N ASN A 33 3.93 14.69 10.03
CA ASN A 33 4.31 13.32 10.39
C ASN A 33 3.10 12.44 10.63
N ILE A 34 3.19 11.19 10.19
CA ILE A 34 2.16 10.16 10.40
C ILE A 34 2.83 9.00 11.13
N SER A 35 2.32 8.66 12.31
CA SER A 35 2.74 7.49 13.08
C SER A 35 1.58 6.50 13.16
N TYR A 36 1.81 5.29 12.67
CA TYR A 36 0.82 4.22 12.65
C TYR A 36 1.47 2.89 13.05
N GLU A 37 0.86 2.20 13.99
CA GLU A 37 1.27 0.86 14.41
C GLU A 37 0.05 -0.05 14.44
N ARG A 38 0.16 -1.22 13.79
CA ARG A 38 -0.88 -2.26 13.84
C ARG A 38 -0.25 -3.65 13.76
N THR A 39 -0.85 -4.59 14.47
CA THR A 39 -0.52 -6.01 14.40
C THR A 39 -1.61 -6.76 13.64
N PHE A 40 -1.21 -7.58 12.68
CA PHE A 40 -2.10 -8.42 11.89
C PHE A 40 -1.74 -9.87 12.08
N LYS A 41 -2.75 -10.73 12.23
CA LYS A 41 -2.55 -12.18 12.19
C LYS A 41 -2.62 -12.66 10.75
N LEU A 42 -1.61 -13.40 10.33
CA LEU A 42 -1.49 -13.93 8.96
C LEU A 42 -2.53 -15.01 8.70
N GLY A 43 -3.14 -14.98 7.52
CA GLY A 43 -4.11 -15.99 7.07
C GLY A 43 -5.48 -15.95 7.77
N GLU A 44 -5.73 -15.00 8.67
CA GLU A 44 -7.04 -14.79 9.30
C GLU A 44 -7.74 -13.55 8.74
N ASN A 45 -9.07 -13.56 8.65
CA ASN A 45 -9.89 -12.40 8.23
C ASN A 45 -9.52 -11.82 6.84
N GLY A 46 -9.03 -12.66 5.92
CA GLY A 46 -8.59 -12.21 4.60
C GLY A 46 -7.24 -11.49 4.59
N ASN A 47 -6.52 -11.48 5.71
CA ASN A 47 -5.14 -11.01 5.76
C ASN A 47 -4.21 -11.96 4.99
N PRO A 48 -3.10 -11.44 4.43
CA PRO A 48 -2.18 -12.25 3.65
C PRO A 48 -1.59 -13.37 4.50
N THR A 49 -1.40 -14.51 3.86
CA THR A 49 -0.73 -15.67 4.45
C THR A 49 0.78 -15.45 4.51
N LYS A 50 1.48 -16.32 5.26
CA LYS A 50 2.95 -16.31 5.32
C LYS A 50 3.59 -16.48 3.94
N GLU A 51 2.96 -17.24 3.05
CA GLU A 51 3.46 -17.48 1.70
C GLU A 51 3.26 -16.26 0.79
N GLU A 52 2.15 -15.53 0.94
CA GLU A 52 1.91 -14.28 0.20
C GLU A 52 2.86 -13.15 0.63
N LEU A 53 3.26 -13.14 1.90
CA LEU A 53 4.31 -12.26 2.43
C LEU A 53 5.72 -12.83 2.27
N ALA A 54 5.90 -13.99 1.64
CA ALA A 54 7.24 -14.51 1.36
C ALA A 54 7.97 -13.51 0.46
N ASN A 55 9.20 -13.15 0.84
CA ASN A 55 9.98 -12.05 0.25
C ASN A 55 9.40 -10.66 0.56
N ILE A 56 9.20 -10.34 1.84
CA ILE A 56 8.77 -9.00 2.28
C ILE A 56 9.71 -7.89 1.77
N GLU A 57 11.00 -8.19 1.55
CA GLU A 57 11.98 -7.31 0.89
C GLU A 57 11.58 -6.87 -0.53
N LYS A 58 10.70 -7.61 -1.21
CA LYS A 58 10.16 -7.28 -2.55
C LYS A 58 8.77 -6.64 -2.46
N ARG A 59 8.34 -6.25 -1.27
CA ARG A 59 7.07 -5.56 -1.03
C ARG A 59 7.37 -4.10 -0.71
N VAL A 60 6.34 -3.27 -0.87
CA VAL A 60 6.40 -1.86 -0.53
C VAL A 60 5.18 -1.51 0.30
N ILE A 61 5.32 -0.55 1.20
CA ILE A 61 4.21 0.15 1.82
C ILE A 61 3.93 1.38 0.98
N VAL A 62 2.66 1.61 0.70
CA VAL A 62 2.21 2.83 0.01
C VAL A 62 1.14 3.47 0.85
N LEU A 63 1.33 4.76 1.12
CA LEU A 63 0.34 5.60 1.76
C LEU A 63 -0.47 6.29 0.68
N HIS A 64 -1.79 6.13 0.73
CA HIS A 64 -2.73 6.83 -0.13
C HIS A 64 -3.54 7.87 0.64
N GLY A 65 -4.15 8.80 -0.09
CA GLY A 65 -4.98 9.85 0.46
C GLY A 65 -4.34 11.21 0.27
N LEU A 66 -4.79 11.92 -0.77
CA LEU A 66 -4.41 13.31 -1.03
C LEU A 66 -5.64 14.19 -1.02
N ASN A 67 -5.56 15.35 -0.38
CA ASN A 67 -6.50 16.45 -0.65
C ASN A 67 -6.09 17.13 -1.95
N ASN A 68 -6.80 16.84 -3.03
CA ASN A 68 -6.59 17.43 -4.35
C ASN A 68 -7.71 18.43 -4.64
N ASP A 69 -7.37 19.71 -4.77
CA ASP A 69 -8.31 20.79 -5.07
C ASP A 69 -9.50 20.87 -4.08
N GLY A 70 -9.21 20.74 -2.78
CA GLY A 70 -10.21 20.79 -1.71
C GLY A 70 -11.07 19.54 -1.55
N SER A 71 -10.83 18.49 -2.35
CA SER A 71 -11.50 17.19 -2.23
C SER A 71 -10.51 16.11 -1.82
N TYR A 72 -10.89 15.29 -0.83
CA TYR A 72 -10.08 14.13 -0.43
C TYR A 72 -10.25 13.00 -1.43
N VAL A 73 -9.13 12.51 -1.97
CA VAL A 73 -9.07 11.39 -2.89
C VAL A 73 -8.24 10.27 -2.27
N ALA A 74 -8.93 9.26 -1.73
CA ALA A 74 -8.33 8.16 -0.98
C ALA A 74 -7.41 7.26 -1.83
N THR A 75 -7.51 7.30 -3.16
CA THR A 75 -6.77 6.40 -4.07
C THR A 75 -5.47 7.01 -4.59
N ILE A 76 -5.19 8.29 -4.31
CA ILE A 76 -3.95 8.94 -4.78
C ILE A 76 -2.80 8.56 -3.84
N PRO A 77 -1.72 7.92 -4.35
CA PRO A 77 -0.54 7.64 -3.53
C PRO A 77 0.22 8.93 -3.22
N VAL A 78 0.60 9.12 -1.96
CA VAL A 78 1.33 10.31 -1.47
C VAL A 78 2.72 9.97 -0.94
N ALA A 79 2.97 8.72 -0.54
CA ALA A 79 4.29 8.25 -0.13
C ALA A 79 4.44 6.74 -0.39
N CYS A 80 5.67 6.29 -0.62
CA CYS A 80 6.02 4.87 -0.67
C CYS A 80 7.31 4.58 0.10
N GLY A 81 7.41 3.38 0.68
CA GLY A 81 8.59 2.92 1.40
C GLY A 81 8.83 1.43 1.17
N GLU A 82 10.11 1.06 1.05
CA GLU A 82 10.55 -0.34 0.97
C GLU A 82 10.79 -0.94 2.35
N PHE A 83 10.64 -2.26 2.46
CA PHE A 83 10.96 -2.98 3.69
C PHE A 83 12.46 -3.32 3.72
N SER A 84 13.17 -2.86 4.74
CA SER A 84 14.53 -3.28 5.03
C SER A 84 14.53 -4.36 6.12
N ILE A 85 15.09 -5.52 5.79
CA ILE A 85 15.36 -6.61 6.74
C ILE A 85 16.88 -6.67 6.90
N PHE A 86 17.37 -6.58 8.14
CA PHE A 86 18.80 -6.65 8.48
C PHE A 86 19.23 -8.07 8.83
#